data_AF-A0A438JUB0-F1
#
_entry.id   AF-A0A438JUB0-F1
#
_cell.length_a   1.000
_cell.length_b   1.000
_cell.length_c   1.000
_cell.angle_alpha   90.00
_cell.angle_beta   90.00
_cell.angle_gamma   90.00
#
_symmetry.space_group_name_H-M   'P 1'
#
loop_
_entity.id
_entity.type
_entity.pdbx_description
1 polymer ?
#
loop_
_entity_poly.entity_id
_entity_poly.type
_entity_poly.pdbx_seq_one_letter_code
_entity_poly.pdbx_strand_id
1 'polypeptide(L)'
;MKQGDRKVTKYYTEMLGLWQDPDLNCKKEWECTGDSVRLKKKMENERVFEFLVGLNCELDDIRSRVLNRRPLPSIREVFSEVQQEESRRRVMLREHLTSGPEASVLITCGSHAGSDGPHVGPGPRQSKRAYCEHCKKIDHTKDT
;
A
#
# COMPACT_ATOMS: atom_id res chain seq x y z
N MET A 1 -17.20 -16.14 3.96
CA MET A 1 -16.96 -14.91 4.76
C MET A 1 -16.15 -13.93 3.89
N LYS A 2 -16.34 -12.61 4.04
CA LYS A 2 -15.52 -11.59 3.35
C LYS A 2 -14.76 -10.73 4.34
N GLN A 3 -13.62 -10.17 3.95
CA GLN A 3 -12.79 -9.29 4.79
C GLN A 3 -13.58 -8.04 5.22
N GLY A 4 -14.11 -7.27 4.26
CA GLY A 4 -14.85 -6.03 4.52
C GLY A 4 -13.94 -4.96 5.14
N ASP A 5 -14.45 -4.17 6.09
CA ASP A 5 -13.69 -3.09 6.74
C ASP A 5 -12.66 -3.58 7.78
N ARG A 6 -12.50 -4.90 7.91
CA ARG A 6 -11.64 -5.52 8.91
C ARG A 6 -10.21 -5.61 8.39
N LYS A 7 -9.25 -5.48 9.31
CA LYS A 7 -7.84 -5.79 9.04
C LYS A 7 -7.70 -7.24 8.57
N VAL A 8 -6.77 -7.50 7.65
CA VAL A 8 -6.47 -8.86 7.15
C VAL A 8 -6.19 -9.82 8.31
N THR A 9 -5.46 -9.37 9.35
CA THR A 9 -5.21 -10.17 10.56
C THR A 9 -6.48 -10.66 11.23
N LYS A 10 -7.47 -9.79 11.42
CA LYS A 10 -8.73 -10.17 12.10
C LYS A 10 -9.51 -11.16 11.25
N TYR A 11 -9.62 -10.89 9.95
CA TYR A 11 -10.27 -11.79 9.01
C TYR A 11 -9.62 -13.18 8.99
N TYR A 12 -8.29 -13.25 8.96
CA TYR A 12 -7.55 -14.50 9.00
C TYR A 12 -7.76 -15.28 10.30
N THR A 13 -7.75 -14.62 11.46
CA THR A 13 -8.00 -15.29 12.75
C THR A 13 -9.40 -15.90 12.83
N GLU A 14 -10.42 -15.20 12.31
CA GLU A 14 -11.78 -15.75 12.28
C GLU A 14 -11.87 -16.98 11.37
N MET A 15 -11.18 -16.95 10.23
CA MET A 15 -11.09 -18.11 9.32
C MET A 15 -10.39 -19.31 9.97
N LEU A 16 -9.30 -19.07 10.70
CA LEU A 16 -8.63 -20.11 11.50
C LEU A 16 -9.60 -20.74 12.51
N GLY A 17 -10.47 -19.95 13.14
CA GLY A 17 -11.50 -20.44 14.05
C GLY A 17 -12.49 -21.39 13.34
N LEU A 18 -12.94 -21.04 12.14
CA LEU A 18 -13.86 -21.87 11.35
C LEU A 18 -13.23 -23.21 10.91
N TRP A 19 -11.92 -23.23 10.71
CA TRP A 19 -11.20 -24.43 10.28
C TRP A 19 -10.80 -25.36 11.44
N GLN A 20 -10.94 -24.94 12.71
CA GLN A 20 -10.60 -25.78 13.86
C GLN A 20 -11.46 -27.04 13.96
N ASP A 21 -12.78 -26.92 13.83
CA ASP A 21 -13.69 -28.08 13.96
C ASP A 21 -13.48 -29.10 12.83
N PRO A 22 -13.39 -28.71 11.54
CA PRO A 22 -13.02 -29.63 10.46
C PRO A 22 -11.66 -30.29 10.66
N ASP A 23 -10.67 -29.58 11.22
CA ASP A 23 -9.34 -30.13 11.50
C ASP A 23 -9.37 -31.23 12.57
N LEU A 24 -10.19 -31.06 13.60
CA LEU A 24 -10.38 -32.05 14.65
C LEU A 24 -11.09 -33.30 14.10
N ASN A 25 -12.12 -33.12 13.28
CA ASN A 25 -12.83 -34.26 12.68
C ASN A 25 -11.94 -35.03 11.69
N CYS A 26 -11.19 -34.31 10.84
CA CYS A 26 -10.27 -34.94 9.91
C CYS A 26 -9.25 -35.81 10.65
N LYS A 27 -8.54 -35.28 11.66
CA LYS A 27 -7.52 -36.05 12.40
C LYS A 27 -8.01 -37.40 12.95
N LYS A 28 -9.30 -37.55 13.22
CA LYS A 28 -9.91 -38.78 13.72
C LYS A 28 -10.14 -39.85 12.65
N GLU A 29 -10.23 -39.47 11.37
CA GLU A 29 -10.60 -40.36 10.25
C GLU A 29 -9.39 -40.88 9.43
N TRP A 30 -8.24 -40.20 9.47
CA TRP A 30 -7.10 -40.50 8.57
C TRP A 30 -6.06 -41.45 9.21
N GLU A 31 -6.42 -42.72 9.42
CA GLU A 31 -5.46 -43.78 9.83
C GLU A 31 -4.70 -44.43 8.65
N CYS A 32 -4.92 -44.00 7.40
CA CYS A 32 -4.19 -44.50 6.21
C CYS A 32 -3.17 -43.47 5.67
N THR A 33 -1.90 -43.86 5.54
CA THR A 33 -0.73 -42.97 5.47
C THR A 33 -0.47 -42.30 4.11
N GLY A 34 -1.01 -42.83 3.00
CA GLY A 34 -0.81 -42.23 1.66
C GLY A 34 -1.85 -41.18 1.28
N ASP A 35 -3.12 -41.47 1.52
CA ASP A 35 -4.23 -40.58 1.15
C ASP A 35 -4.32 -39.34 2.07
N SER A 36 -3.82 -39.45 3.30
CA SER A 36 -3.81 -38.37 4.29
C SER A 36 -2.94 -37.19 3.86
N VAL A 37 -1.77 -37.42 3.25
CA VAL A 37 -0.89 -36.34 2.78
C VAL A 37 -1.51 -35.58 1.62
N ARG A 38 -2.03 -36.30 0.62
CA ARG A 38 -2.66 -35.70 -0.56
C ARG A 38 -3.91 -34.93 -0.18
N LEU A 39 -4.72 -35.47 0.74
CA LEU A 39 -5.90 -34.78 1.22
C LEU A 39 -5.54 -33.57 2.07
N LYS A 40 -4.57 -33.67 3.00
CA LYS A 40 -4.11 -32.51 3.79
C LYS A 40 -3.65 -31.38 2.87
N LYS A 41 -2.94 -31.70 1.77
CA LYS A 41 -2.57 -30.70 0.77
C LYS A 41 -3.77 -30.12 0.03
N LYS A 42 -4.78 -30.95 -0.30
CA LYS A 42 -6.04 -30.48 -0.91
C LYS A 42 -6.78 -29.52 0.03
N MET A 43 -6.94 -29.87 1.30
CA MET A 43 -7.57 -29.01 2.31
C MET A 43 -6.79 -27.70 2.51
N GLU A 44 -5.46 -27.76 2.55
CA GLU A 44 -4.63 -26.56 2.64
C GLU A 44 -4.82 -25.65 1.42
N ASN A 45 -4.89 -26.22 0.22
CA ASN A 45 -5.16 -25.44 -0.99
C ASN A 45 -6.57 -24.83 -0.95
N GLU A 46 -7.59 -25.58 -0.54
CA GLU A 46 -8.96 -25.07 -0.36
C GLU A 46 -9.00 -23.87 0.60
N ARG A 47 -8.26 -23.92 1.72
CA ARG A 47 -8.13 -22.79 2.65
C ARG A 47 -7.50 -21.57 2.01
N VAL A 48 -6.48 -21.75 1.17
CA VAL A 48 -5.88 -20.65 0.41
C VAL A 48 -6.92 -20.01 -0.50
N PHE A 49 -7.68 -20.82 -1.25
CA PHE A 49 -8.74 -20.29 -2.11
C PHE A 49 -9.82 -19.53 -1.33
N GLU A 50 -10.34 -20.12 -0.24
CA GLU A 50 -11.34 -19.48 0.61
C GLU A 50 -10.86 -18.14 1.17
N PHE A 51 -9.59 -18.07 1.62
CA PHE A 51 -9.00 -16.85 2.11
C PHE A 51 -8.89 -15.80 1.03
N LEU A 52 -8.32 -16.17 -0.11
CA LEU A 52 -8.13 -15.29 -1.24
C LEU A 52 -9.45 -14.73 -1.78
N VAL A 53 -10.50 -15.55 -1.92
CA VAL A 53 -11.82 -15.13 -2.42
C VAL A 53 -12.51 -14.14 -1.49
N GLY A 54 -12.26 -14.23 -0.18
CA GLY A 54 -12.83 -13.30 0.79
C GLY A 54 -12.07 -11.98 0.93
N LEU A 55 -10.85 -11.85 0.38
CA LEU A 55 -10.09 -10.59 0.42
C LEU A 55 -10.77 -9.47 -0.36
N ASN A 56 -10.57 -8.22 0.07
CA ASN A 56 -11.08 -7.06 -0.66
C ASN A 56 -10.37 -6.86 -2.02
N CYS A 57 -10.99 -6.05 -2.89
CA CYS A 57 -10.52 -5.87 -4.26
C CYS A 57 -9.16 -5.13 -4.36
N GLU A 58 -8.77 -4.38 -3.33
CA GLU A 58 -7.49 -3.67 -3.30
C GLU A 58 -6.28 -4.63 -3.24
N LEU A 59 -6.52 -5.92 -2.96
CA LEU A 59 -5.51 -6.97 -2.83
C LEU A 59 -5.50 -7.93 -4.04
N ASP A 60 -6.21 -7.60 -5.11
CA ASP A 60 -6.34 -8.43 -6.32
C ASP A 60 -4.99 -8.79 -6.96
N ASP A 61 -4.02 -7.88 -6.93
CA ASP A 61 -2.67 -8.12 -7.44
C ASP A 61 -1.96 -9.26 -6.70
N ILE A 62 -2.11 -9.31 -5.37
CA ILE A 62 -1.57 -10.41 -4.57
C ILE A 62 -2.36 -11.69 -4.84
N ARG A 63 -3.70 -11.59 -4.95
CA ARG A 63 -4.56 -12.74 -5.29
C ARG A 63 -4.10 -13.41 -6.58
N SER A 64 -3.96 -12.63 -7.66
CA SER A 64 -3.50 -13.13 -8.96
C SER A 64 -2.12 -13.78 -8.87
N ARG A 65 -1.16 -13.10 -8.23
CA ARG A 65 0.21 -13.60 -8.05
C ARG A 65 0.27 -14.91 -7.27
N VAL A 66 -0.54 -15.06 -6.22
CA VAL A 66 -0.64 -16.31 -5.44
C VAL A 66 -1.16 -17.44 -6.31
N LEU A 67 -2.26 -17.22 -7.04
CA LEU A 67 -2.92 -18.23 -7.86
C LEU A 67 -2.06 -18.72 -9.04
N ASN A 68 -1.12 -17.90 -9.51
CA ASN A 68 -0.20 -18.26 -10.59
C ASN A 68 0.99 -19.13 -10.14
N ARG A 69 1.16 -19.41 -8.85
CA ARG A 69 2.28 -20.22 -8.34
C ARG A 69 1.97 -21.71 -8.35
N ARG A 70 2.99 -22.52 -8.71
CA ARG A 70 2.95 -23.99 -8.63
C ARG A 70 4.22 -24.52 -7.96
N PRO A 71 4.11 -25.28 -6.85
CA PRO A 71 2.88 -25.59 -6.11
C PRO A 71 2.28 -24.34 -5.45
N LEU A 72 1.01 -24.41 -5.06
CA LEU A 72 0.36 -23.33 -4.32
C LEU A 72 1.04 -23.20 -2.94
N PRO A 73 1.42 -21.98 -2.52
CA PRO A 73 2.02 -21.72 -1.22
C PRO A 73 1.05 -22.10 -0.08
N SER A 74 1.60 -22.28 1.12
CA SER A 74 0.81 -22.56 2.32
C SER A 74 -0.06 -21.36 2.71
N ILE A 75 -1.15 -21.62 3.42
CA ILE A 75 -2.03 -20.57 3.93
C ILE A 75 -1.29 -19.53 4.78
N ARG A 76 -0.26 -19.95 5.52
CA ARG A 76 0.54 -19.05 6.37
C ARG A 76 1.40 -18.11 5.54
N GLU A 77 2.04 -18.62 4.49
CA GLU A 77 2.84 -17.79 3.57
C GLU A 77 1.95 -16.77 2.86
N VAL A 78 0.79 -17.21 2.35
CA VAL A 78 -0.18 -16.33 1.71
C VAL A 78 -0.67 -15.25 2.68
N PHE A 79 -0.99 -15.62 3.92
CA PHE A 79 -1.37 -14.65 4.95
C PHE A 79 -0.27 -13.59 5.19
N SER A 80 0.99 -14.01 5.33
CA SER A 80 2.11 -13.10 5.54
C SER A 80 2.29 -12.12 4.38
N GLU A 81 2.21 -12.59 3.13
CA GLU A 81 2.30 -11.74 1.95
C GLU A 81 1.15 -10.72 1.88
N VAL A 82 -0.07 -11.17 2.13
CA VAL A 82 -1.25 -10.29 2.10
C VAL A 82 -1.20 -9.26 3.23
N GLN A 83 -0.76 -9.64 4.43
CA GLN A 83 -0.58 -8.71 5.56
C GLN A 83 0.52 -7.68 5.28
N GLN A 84 1.63 -8.10 4.65
CA GLN A 84 2.69 -7.19 4.25
C GLN A 84 2.19 -6.19 3.19
N GLU A 85 1.41 -6.66 2.21
CA GLU A 85 0.83 -5.78 1.19
C GLU A 85 -0.21 -4.82 1.78
N GLU A 86 -1.09 -5.28 2.68
CA GLU A 86 -2.02 -4.40 3.41
C GLU A 86 -1.26 -3.27 4.13
N SER A 87 -0.14 -3.61 4.77
CA SER A 87 0.72 -2.65 5.48
C SER A 87 1.43 -1.70 4.53
N ARG A 88 1.99 -2.21 3.43
CA ARG A 88 2.65 -1.42 2.39
C ARG A 88 1.70 -0.40 1.78
N ARG A 89 0.48 -0.82 1.41
CA ARG A 89 -0.56 0.08 0.86
C ARG A 89 -0.98 1.14 1.88
N ARG A 90 -1.12 0.77 3.16
CA ARG A 90 -1.45 1.72 4.22
C ARG A 90 -0.42 2.85 4.34
N VAL A 91 0.87 2.54 4.19
CA VAL A 91 1.95 3.54 4.25
C VAL A 91 2.05 4.29 2.92
N MET A 92 2.29 3.57 1.82
CA MET A 92 2.66 4.16 0.53
C MET A 92 1.50 4.81 -0.24
N LEU A 93 0.26 4.32 -0.08
CA LEU A 93 -0.89 4.82 -0.85
C LEU A 93 -1.77 5.79 -0.07
N ARG A 94 -1.81 5.69 1.26
CA ARG A 94 -2.64 6.57 2.10
C ARG A 94 -2.03 7.96 2.26
N GLU A 95 -0.70 8.06 2.24
CA GLU A 95 0.01 9.35 2.27
C GLU A 95 -0.22 10.17 0.98
N HIS A 96 -0.49 9.49 -0.15
CA HIS A 96 -0.68 10.12 -1.45
C HIS A 96 -2.04 10.81 -1.64
N LEU A 97 -3.00 10.54 -0.74
CA LEU A 97 -4.30 11.24 -0.72
C LEU A 97 -4.31 12.43 0.25
N THR A 98 -3.32 12.51 1.15
CA THR A 98 -3.16 13.63 2.10
C THR A 98 -2.09 14.62 1.69
N SER A 99 -1.18 14.27 0.77
CA SER A 99 -0.29 15.24 0.14
C SER A 99 -1.01 15.92 -1.02
N GLY A 100 -1.46 17.16 -0.79
CA GLY A 100 -1.64 18.11 -1.89
C GLY A 100 -0.33 18.29 -2.67
N PRO A 101 -0.37 18.98 -3.83
CA PRO A 101 0.81 19.23 -4.65
C PRO A 101 1.71 20.25 -3.94
N GLU A 102 2.46 19.81 -2.95
CA GLU A 102 3.52 20.60 -2.36
C GLU A 102 4.64 20.66 -3.39
N ALA A 103 4.71 21.81 -4.07
CA ALA A 103 5.79 22.15 -4.97
C ALA A 103 7.12 21.87 -4.27
N SER A 104 7.92 21.00 -4.86
CA SER A 104 9.25 20.68 -4.37
C SER A 104 10.11 21.94 -4.45
N VAL A 105 10.17 22.72 -3.36
CA VAL A 105 11.02 23.91 -3.26
C VAL A 105 12.44 23.41 -3.00
N LEU A 106 13.27 23.40 -4.04
CA LEU A 106 14.72 23.29 -3.92
C LEU A 106 15.24 24.59 -3.29
N ILE A 107 15.62 24.55 -2.02
CA ILE A 107 16.39 25.63 -1.39
C ILE A 107 17.83 25.49 -1.89
N THR A 108 18.21 26.31 -2.87
CA THR A 108 19.63 26.52 -3.19
C THR A 108 20.16 27.57 -2.22
N CYS A 109 20.88 27.13 -1.18
CA CYS A 109 21.67 28.02 -0.34
C CYS A 109 22.87 28.54 -1.17
N GLY A 110 22.70 29.68 -1.82
CA GLY A 110 23.79 30.45 -2.40
C GLY A 110 24.53 31.20 -1.30
N SER A 111 25.56 30.59 -0.72
CA SER A 111 26.44 31.23 0.25
C SER A 111 27.65 31.85 -0.45
N HIS A 112 27.64 33.13 -0.79
CA HIS A 112 28.87 33.92 -0.93
C HIS A 112 28.67 35.37 -0.49
N ALA A 113 29.67 35.87 0.24
CA ALA A 113 29.67 37.03 1.13
C ALA A 113 29.87 38.39 0.44
N GLY A 114 29.49 39.49 1.11
CA GLY A 114 30.09 40.82 0.88
C GLY A 114 29.21 42.06 1.15
N SER A 115 29.50 42.73 2.27
CA SER A 115 29.46 44.18 2.59
C SER A 115 28.22 45.10 2.40
N ASP A 116 27.86 45.69 3.57
CA ASP A 116 27.60 47.11 3.89
C ASP A 116 26.36 47.89 3.35
N GLY A 117 25.52 48.33 4.31
CA GLY A 117 24.63 49.50 4.17
C GLY A 117 23.33 49.43 5.01
N PRO A 118 23.00 50.43 5.87
CA PRO A 118 21.78 50.40 6.68
C PRO A 118 20.68 51.27 6.05
N HIS A 119 19.49 50.72 5.75
CA HIS A 119 18.30 51.56 5.57
C HIS A 119 16.97 50.79 5.73
N VAL A 120 16.25 51.16 6.80
CA VAL A 120 14.80 51.41 6.91
C VAL A 120 13.83 50.56 6.06
N GLY A 121 12.98 49.77 6.73
CA GLY A 121 11.82 49.09 6.10
C GLY A 121 10.80 50.06 5.49
N PRO A 122 9.87 49.61 4.62
CA PRO A 122 8.57 49.12 5.15
C PRO A 122 7.82 48.08 4.27
N GLY A 123 7.00 47.26 4.94
CA GLY A 123 5.64 46.85 4.51
C GLY A 123 5.45 45.90 3.30
N PRO A 124 4.35 45.11 3.28
CA PRO A 124 4.10 44.09 2.27
C PRO A 124 3.70 44.72 0.94
N ARG A 125 4.54 44.58 -0.09
CA ARG A 125 4.24 45.07 -1.43
C ARG A 125 3.32 44.09 -2.14
N GLN A 126 2.07 44.51 -2.33
CA GLN A 126 1.16 43.93 -3.32
C GLN A 126 1.81 44.08 -4.70
N SER A 127 2.49 43.03 -5.17
CA SER A 127 3.11 43.01 -6.48
C SER A 127 2.01 42.90 -7.54
N LYS A 128 1.72 44.01 -8.23
CA LYS A 128 0.93 44.01 -9.45
C LYS A 128 1.71 43.18 -10.48
N ARG A 129 1.23 41.97 -10.76
CA ARG A 129 1.83 41.02 -11.70
C ARG A 129 2.14 41.71 -13.03
N ALA A 130 3.42 41.83 -13.36
CA ALA A 130 3.86 42.37 -14.64
C ALA A 130 3.54 41.36 -15.76
N TYR A 131 2.88 41.83 -16.81
CA TYR A 131 2.54 41.07 -18.01
C TYR A 131 3.61 41.31 -19.08
N CYS A 132 4.24 40.24 -19.58
CA CYS A 132 5.21 40.35 -20.67
C CYS A 132 4.50 40.20 -22.02
N GLU A 133 4.53 41.25 -22.84
CA GLU A 133 3.90 41.24 -24.16
C GLU A 133 4.59 40.32 -25.19
N HIS A 134 5.87 39.97 -24.96
CA HIS A 134 6.61 39.10 -25.85
C HIS A 134 6.21 37.63 -25.69
N CYS A 135 6.04 37.19 -24.45
CA CYS A 135 5.76 35.79 -24.11
C CYS A 135 4.29 35.54 -23.73
N LYS A 136 3.48 36.61 -23.61
CA LYS A 136 2.08 36.60 -23.14
C LYS A 136 1.87 35.88 -21.79
N LYS A 137 2.88 35.89 -20.91
CA LYS A 137 2.85 35.30 -19.57
C LYS A 137 3.03 36.38 -18.49
N ILE A 138 2.35 36.20 -17.36
CA ILE A 138 2.48 37.03 -16.16
C ILE A 138 3.62 36.51 -15.26
N ASP A 139 4.23 37.38 -14.46
CA ASP A 139 5.28 37.09 -13.45
C ASP A 139 6.71 36.82 -13.97
N HIS A 140 7.14 37.50 -15.04
CA HIS A 140 8.57 37.64 -15.32
C HIS A 140 8.90 39.03 -15.89
N THR A 141 10.06 39.55 -15.52
CA THR A 141 10.70 40.70 -16.18
C THR A 141 11.68 40.16 -17.21
N LYS A 142 11.59 40.70 -18.43
CA LYS A 142 12.35 40.31 -19.64
C LYS A 142 13.81 39.96 -19.32
N ASP A 143 14.19 38.70 -19.53
CA ASP A 143 15.60 38.30 -19.56
C ASP A 143 16.30 38.99 -20.74
N THR A 144 17.49 39.52 -20.48
CA THR A 144 18.32 40.24 -21.46
C THR A 144 19.08 39.24 -22.34
#